data_AF-A0A3B9PIS8-F1
#
_entry.id   AF-A0A3B9PIS8-F1
#
_cell.length_a   1.000
_cell.length_b   1.000
_cell.length_c   1.000
_cell.angle_alpha   90.00
_cell.angle_beta   90.00
_cell.angle_gamma   90.00
#
_symmetry.space_group_name_H-M   'P 1'
#
loop_
_entity.id
_entity.type
_entity.pdbx_description
1 polymer ?
#
loop_
_entity_poly.entity_id
_entity_poly.type
_entity_poly.pdbx_seq_one_letter_code
_entity_poly.pdbx_strand_id
1 'polypeptide(L)'
;MPSPSLAFLRRPSVVMVCGALILTLAMGVRHTGGLFLQPMTVDQGWSRELFSFSIALQNLLWGLFQPFAGAFADRHGAGRTLVGGALLYIVGLVIMAHADTALGLNLGAGLLIGMGLSGTTFSVV
;
A
#
# COMPACT_ATOMS: atom_id res chain seq x y z
N MET A 1 -9.08 -15.36 -32.77
CA MET A 1 -7.70 -15.75 -32.42
C MET A 1 -7.14 -14.70 -31.47
N PRO A 2 -6.83 -15.01 -30.20
CA PRO A 2 -6.24 -14.01 -29.30
C PRO A 2 -4.89 -13.58 -29.86
N SER A 3 -4.63 -12.27 -29.90
CA SER A 3 -3.35 -11.72 -30.38
C SER A 3 -2.17 -12.32 -29.57
N PRO A 4 -1.05 -12.67 -30.22
CA PRO A 4 0.08 -13.38 -29.59
C PRO A 4 0.66 -12.68 -28.34
N SER A 5 0.43 -11.38 -28.19
CA SER A 5 0.81 -10.57 -27.01
C SER A 5 0.06 -10.95 -25.71
N LEU A 6 -1.23 -11.28 -25.79
CA LEU A 6 -2.05 -11.60 -24.61
C LEU A 6 -1.75 -13.01 -24.07
N ALA A 7 -1.27 -13.91 -24.92
CA ALA A 7 -0.83 -15.24 -24.52
C ALA A 7 0.48 -15.20 -23.73
N PHE A 8 1.38 -14.24 -24.02
CA PHE A 8 2.62 -14.03 -23.27
C PHE A 8 2.35 -13.52 -21.86
N LEU A 9 1.45 -12.53 -21.70
CA LEU A 9 1.07 -11.96 -20.40
C LEU A 9 0.36 -12.97 -19.48
N ARG A 10 -0.26 -14.01 -20.06
CA ARG A 10 -0.90 -15.10 -19.32
C ARG A 10 0.06 -16.20 -18.87
N ARG A 11 1.35 -16.12 -19.21
CA ARG A 11 2.35 -17.09 -18.75
C ARG A 11 2.50 -17.00 -17.23
N PRO A 12 2.42 -18.11 -16.47
CA PRO A 12 2.53 -18.08 -15.01
C PRO A 12 3.80 -17.39 -14.50
N SER A 13 4.92 -17.53 -15.23
CA SER A 13 6.17 -16.85 -14.91
C SER A 13 6.08 -15.32 -15.01
N VAL A 14 5.38 -14.79 -16.01
CA VAL A 14 5.19 -13.34 -16.18
C VAL A 14 4.32 -12.79 -15.05
N VAL A 15 3.23 -13.50 -14.70
CA VAL A 15 2.35 -13.13 -13.58
C VAL A 15 3.12 -13.13 -12.26
N MET A 16 3.92 -14.17 -12.00
CA MET A 16 4.76 -14.24 -10.80
C MET A 16 5.79 -13.11 -10.71
N VAL A 17 6.45 -12.77 -11.83
CA VAL A 17 7.39 -11.65 -11.87
C VAL A 17 6.68 -10.32 -11.59
N CYS A 18 5.52 -10.08 -12.19
CA CYS A 18 4.72 -8.89 -11.92
C CYS A 18 4.28 -8.81 -10.44
N GLY A 19 3.77 -9.92 -9.88
CA GLY A 19 3.40 -10.00 -8.46
C GLY A 19 4.58 -9.74 -7.54
N ALA A 20 5.74 -10.33 -7.82
CA ALA A 20 6.97 -10.09 -7.07
C ALA A 20 7.39 -8.62 -7.11
N LEU A 21 7.37 -7.98 -8.28
CA LEU A 21 7.68 -6.55 -8.42
C LEU A 21 6.72 -5.67 -7.60
N ILE A 22 5.41 -5.96 -7.66
CA ILE A 22 4.40 -5.22 -6.90
C ILE A 22 4.64 -5.36 -5.39
N LEU A 23 4.87 -6.59 -4.91
CA LEU A 23 5.19 -6.86 -3.51
C LEU A 23 6.46 -6.16 -3.07
N THR A 24 7.53 -6.24 -3.87
CA THR A 24 8.80 -5.57 -3.60
C THR A 24 8.62 -4.06 -3.49
N LEU A 25 7.86 -3.43 -4.39
CA LEU A 25 7.61 -1.98 -4.34
C LEU A 25 6.77 -1.60 -3.12
N ALA A 26 5.66 -2.30 -2.87
CA ALA A 26 4.77 -2.01 -1.75
C ALA A 26 5.47 -2.18 -0.39
N MET A 27 6.22 -3.26 -0.21
CA MET A 27 6.96 -3.53 1.03
C MET A 27 8.23 -2.69 1.15
N GLY A 28 8.93 -2.44 0.04
CA GLY A 28 10.12 -1.61 0.00
C GLY A 28 9.85 -0.19 0.50
N VAL A 29 8.80 0.46 -0.02
CA VAL A 29 8.39 1.80 0.43
C VAL A 29 8.02 1.79 1.91
N ARG A 30 7.29 0.76 2.39
CA ARG A 30 6.97 0.63 3.82
C ARG A 30 8.23 0.55 4.70
N HIS A 31 9.25 -0.20 4.27
CA HIS A 31 10.51 -0.29 5.00
C HIS A 31 11.27 1.05 5.07
N THR A 32 11.13 1.91 4.06
CA THR A 32 11.73 3.25 4.10
C THR A 32 11.08 4.20 5.11
N GLY A 33 9.85 3.92 5.56
CA GLY A 33 9.14 4.77 6.53
C GLY A 33 9.95 5.05 7.80
N GLY A 34 10.71 4.07 8.29
CA GLY A 34 11.60 4.26 9.45
C GLY A 34 12.71 5.28 9.22
N LEU A 35 13.19 5.44 7.99
CA LEU A 35 14.23 6.42 7.62
C LEU A 35 13.68 7.86 7.68
N PHE A 36 12.38 8.04 7.45
CA PHE A 36 11.73 9.34 7.45
C PHE A 36 11.29 9.82 8.84
N LEU A 37 11.39 8.97 9.87
CA LEU A 37 11.00 9.34 11.24
C LEU A 37 11.77 10.57 11.73
N GLN A 38 13.11 10.52 11.67
CA GLN A 38 13.95 11.61 12.15
C GLN A 38 13.72 12.93 11.38
N PRO A 39 13.81 12.98 10.04
CA PRO A 39 13.61 14.23 9.30
C PRO A 39 12.18 14.77 9.47
N MET A 40 11.13 13.94 9.46
CA MET A 40 9.76 14.44 9.67
C MET A 40 9.55 15.02 11.08
N THR A 41 10.13 14.39 12.12
CA THR A 41 10.00 14.92 13.50
C THR A 41 10.78 16.21 13.72
N VAL A 42 11.94 16.37 13.07
CA VAL A 42 12.79 17.56 13.21
C VAL A 42 12.27 18.71 12.35
N ASP A 43 11.97 18.47 11.08
CA ASP A 43 11.61 19.52 10.12
C ASP A 43 10.19 20.05 10.36
N GLN A 44 9.24 19.19 10.73
CA GLN A 44 7.85 19.59 11.02
C GLN A 44 7.61 19.85 12.53
N GLY A 45 8.63 19.67 13.37
CA GLY A 45 8.51 19.80 14.83
C GLY A 45 7.55 18.78 15.48
N TRP A 46 7.26 17.67 14.80
CA TRP A 46 6.33 16.65 15.29
C TRP A 46 6.98 15.77 16.37
N SER A 47 6.17 15.32 17.34
CA SER A 47 6.65 14.34 18.32
C SER A 47 6.84 12.97 17.68
N ARG A 48 7.80 12.20 18.20
CA ARG A 48 8.02 10.80 17.81
C ARG A 48 6.78 9.94 18.04
N GLU A 49 5.98 10.28 19.06
CA GLU A 49 4.73 9.61 19.41
C GLU A 49 3.71 9.73 18.30
N LEU A 50 3.56 10.93 17.70
CA LEU A 50 2.64 11.16 16.60
C LEU A 50 2.98 10.29 15.38
N PHE A 51 4.26 10.30 14.97
CA PHE A 51 4.72 9.47 13.86
C PHE A 51 4.52 7.97 14.17
N SER A 52 4.88 7.54 15.37
CA SER A 52 4.72 6.14 15.79
C SER A 52 3.25 5.72 15.83
N PHE A 53 2.36 6.62 16.24
CA PHE A 53 0.91 6.40 16.21
C PHE A 53 0.40 6.23 14.78
N SER A 54 0.84 7.06 13.82
CA SER A 54 0.46 6.90 12.42
C SER A 54 0.90 5.55 11.84
N ILE A 55 2.10 5.09 12.19
CA ILE A 55 2.60 3.76 11.78
C ILE A 55 1.82 2.63 12.47
N ALA A 56 1.48 2.79 13.76
CA ALA A 56 0.66 1.81 14.47
C ALA A 56 -0.74 1.70 13.82
N LEU A 57 -1.34 2.85 13.48
CA LEU A 57 -2.61 2.92 12.77
C LEU A 57 -2.53 2.25 11.41
N GLN A 58 -1.44 2.47 10.65
CA GLN A 58 -1.20 1.79 9.38
C GLN A 58 -1.23 0.27 9.53
N ASN A 59 -0.53 -0.29 10.52
CA ASN A 59 -0.47 -1.73 10.73
C ASN A 59 -1.82 -2.31 11.17
N LEU A 60 -2.53 -1.60 12.06
CA LEU A 60 -3.87 -1.99 12.50
C LEU A 60 -4.84 -2.06 11.32
N LEU A 61 -4.87 -1.02 10.50
CA LEU A 61 -5.79 -0.93 9.37
C LEU A 61 -5.42 -1.89 8.25
N TRP A 62 -4.13 -2.11 8.01
CA TRP A 62 -3.69 -3.14 7.09
C TRP A 62 -4.25 -4.52 7.47
N GLY A 63 -4.09 -4.95 8.73
CA GLY A 63 -4.66 -6.20 9.21
C GLY A 63 -6.18 -6.22 9.21
N LEU A 64 -6.82 -5.12 9.62
CA LEU A 64 -8.28 -5.00 9.68
C LEU A 64 -8.94 -5.11 8.29
N PHE A 65 -8.32 -4.53 7.27
CA PHE A 65 -8.88 -4.49 5.92
C PHE A 65 -8.50 -5.69 5.04
N GLN A 66 -7.54 -6.53 5.45
CA GLN A 66 -7.16 -7.76 4.73
C GLN A 66 -8.34 -8.68 4.39
N PRO A 67 -9.23 -9.08 5.32
CA PRO A 67 -10.32 -10.00 4.98
C PRO A 67 -11.30 -9.41 3.97
N PHE A 68 -11.52 -8.09 3.99
CA PHE A 68 -12.39 -7.40 3.04
C PHE A 68 -11.76 -7.35 1.64
N ALA A 69 -10.45 -7.09 1.57
CA ALA A 69 -9.72 -7.10 0.30
C ALA A 69 -9.69 -8.51 -0.32
N GLY A 70 -9.46 -9.55 0.49
CA GLY A 70 -9.55 -10.95 0.05
C GLY A 70 -10.94 -11.31 -0.48
N ALA A 71 -12.00 -11.01 0.28
CA ALA A 71 -13.37 -11.24 -0.15
C ALA A 71 -13.74 -10.49 -1.44
N PHE A 72 -13.20 -9.28 -1.62
CA PHE A 72 -13.39 -8.51 -2.85
C PHE A 72 -12.62 -9.12 -4.03
N ALA A 73 -11.40 -9.63 -3.82
CA ALA A 73 -10.61 -10.35 -4.81
C ALA A 73 -11.29 -11.65 -5.28
N ASP A 74 -11.86 -12.41 -4.35
CA ASP A 74 -12.57 -13.65 -4.67
C ASP A 74 -13.81 -13.39 -5.54
N ARG A 75 -14.52 -12.28 -5.28
CA ARG A 75 -15.75 -11.92 -6.01
C ARG A 75 -15.52 -11.20 -7.34
N HIS A 76 -14.56 -10.26 -7.38
CA HIS A 76 -14.39 -9.34 -8.52
C HIS A 76 -13.10 -9.56 -9.30
N GLY A 77 -12.23 -10.46 -8.83
CA GLY A 77 -10.96 -10.83 -9.41
C GLY A 77 -9.77 -10.09 -8.78
N ALA A 78 -8.68 -10.83 -8.53
CA ALA A 78 -7.46 -10.33 -7.90
C ALA A 78 -6.89 -9.07 -8.56
N GLY A 79 -6.88 -9.01 -9.90
CA GLY A 79 -6.34 -7.85 -10.63
C GLY A 79 -7.08 -6.54 -10.35
N ARG A 80 -8.41 -6.57 -10.14
CA ARG A 80 -9.19 -5.36 -9.83
C ARG A 80 -8.95 -4.89 -8.42
N THR A 81 -8.87 -5.82 -7.46
CA THR A 81 -8.53 -5.53 -6.07
C THR A 81 -7.15 -4.90 -5.96
N LEU A 82 -6.19 -5.46 -6.70
CA LEU A 82 -4.81 -4.96 -6.74
C LEU A 82 -4.75 -3.51 -7.24
N VAL A 83 -5.46 -3.20 -8.32
CA VAL A 83 -5.53 -1.81 -8.85
C VAL A 83 -6.16 -0.88 -7.82
N GLY A 84 -7.26 -1.29 -7.17
CA GLY A 84 -7.89 -0.51 -6.11
C GLY A 84 -6.95 -0.23 -4.93
N GLY A 85 -6.26 -1.26 -4.45
CA GLY A 85 -5.26 -1.15 -3.39
C GLY A 85 -4.09 -0.25 -3.78
N ALA A 86 -3.57 -0.39 -5.01
CA ALA A 86 -2.48 0.43 -5.53
C ALA A 86 -2.89 1.91 -5.65
N LEU A 87 -4.11 2.20 -6.09
CA LEU A 87 -4.62 3.58 -6.15
C LEU A 87 -4.73 4.19 -4.76
N LEU A 88 -5.28 3.46 -3.78
CA LEU A 88 -5.34 3.91 -2.38
C LEU A 88 -3.93 4.16 -1.82
N TYR A 89 -2.99 3.28 -2.13
CA TYR A 89 -1.59 3.42 -1.70
C TYR A 89 -0.94 4.68 -2.29
N ILE A 90 -1.10 4.92 -3.60
CA ILE A 90 -0.58 6.11 -4.29
C ILE A 90 -1.19 7.39 -3.70
N VAL A 91 -2.51 7.43 -3.52
CA VAL A 91 -3.18 8.60 -2.93
C VAL A 91 -2.70 8.84 -1.50
N GLY A 92 -2.54 7.77 -0.70
CA GLY A 92 -1.99 7.84 0.65
C GLY A 92 -0.57 8.41 0.68
N LEU A 93 0.29 7.99 -0.25
CA LEU A 93 1.64 8.55 -0.40
C LEU A 93 1.63 10.03 -0.80
N VAL A 94 0.77 10.43 -1.74
CA VAL A 94 0.65 11.83 -2.18
C VAL A 94 0.19 12.71 -1.02
N ILE A 95 -0.80 12.26 -0.24
CA ILE A 95 -1.27 13.00 0.94
C ILE A 95 -0.17 13.08 2.00
N MET A 96 0.53 11.98 2.26
CA MET A 96 1.66 11.96 3.20
C MET A 96 2.76 12.93 2.79
N ALA A 97 3.07 13.02 1.49
CA ALA A 97 4.11 13.91 0.95
C ALA A 97 3.77 15.41 1.11
N HIS A 98 2.48 15.76 1.25
CA HIS A 98 2.01 17.15 1.43
C HIS A 98 1.41 17.38 2.83
N ALA A 99 1.67 16.48 3.78
CA ALA A 99 1.09 16.57 5.11
C ALA A 99 1.88 17.55 6.00
N ASP A 100 1.28 18.71 6.28
CA ASP A 100 1.80 19.66 7.27
C ASP A 100 1.16 19.50 8.66
N THR A 101 0.20 18.57 8.78
CA THR A 101 -0.52 18.31 10.03
C THR A 101 -0.53 16.84 10.42
N ALA A 102 -0.66 16.59 11.72
CA ALA A 102 -0.90 15.27 12.31
C ALA A 102 -2.06 14.50 11.63
N LEU A 103 -3.13 15.20 11.30
CA LEU A 103 -4.29 14.61 10.66
C LEU A 103 -3.96 14.18 9.23
N GLY A 104 -3.23 15.00 8.46
CA GLY A 104 -2.75 14.64 7.13
C GLY A 104 -1.86 13.39 7.15
N LEU A 105 -0.95 13.31 8.13
CA LEU A 105 -0.08 12.14 8.30
C LEU A 105 -0.90 10.88 8.63
N ASN A 106 -1.85 10.97 9.56
CA ASN A 106 -2.70 9.82 9.92
C ASN A 106 -3.60 9.38 8.77
N LEU A 107 -4.15 10.31 7.98
CA LEU A 107 -4.98 9.98 6.82
C LEU A 107 -4.17 9.35 5.69
N GLY A 108 -3.02 9.93 5.35
CA GLY A 108 -2.14 9.41 4.31
C GLY A 108 -1.44 8.13 4.74
N ALA A 109 -0.53 8.25 5.72
CA ALA A 109 0.35 7.17 6.16
C ALA A 109 -0.38 6.08 6.95
N GLY A 110 -1.35 6.44 7.78
CA GLY A 110 -2.13 5.48 8.56
C GLY A 110 -3.23 4.82 7.75
N LEU A 111 -4.27 5.59 7.42
CA LEU A 111 -5.51 5.08 6.84
C LEU A 111 -5.36 4.59 5.40
N LEU A 112 -4.96 5.47 4.48
CA LEU A 112 -4.98 5.17 3.05
C LEU A 112 -3.90 4.17 2.67
N ILE A 113 -2.68 4.32 3.18
CA ILE A 113 -1.61 3.34 2.95
C ILE A 113 -1.97 2.00 3.60
N GLY A 114 -2.51 1.99 4.83
CA GLY A 114 -2.95 0.75 5.50
C GLY A 114 -4.01 -0.01 4.71
N MET A 115 -5.03 0.70 4.21
CA MET A 115 -6.05 0.13 3.32
C MET A 115 -5.48 -0.30 1.96
N GLY A 116 -4.57 0.48 1.38
CA GLY A 116 -3.94 0.14 0.10
C GLY A 116 -3.16 -1.17 0.19
N LEU A 117 -2.40 -1.34 1.27
CA LEU A 117 -1.63 -2.54 1.55
C LEU A 117 -2.50 -3.80 1.67
N SER A 118 -3.74 -3.71 2.15
CA SER A 118 -4.61 -4.90 2.25
C SER A 118 -4.93 -5.49 0.87
N GLY A 119 -4.97 -4.65 -0.17
CA GLY A 119 -5.23 -5.05 -1.56
C GLY A 119 -4.00 -5.38 -2.40
N THR A 120 -2.80 -4.98 -1.98
CA THR A 120 -1.55 -5.17 -2.76
C THR A 120 -0.58 -6.18 -2.13
N THR A 121 -0.95 -6.83 -1.03
CA THR A 121 -0.10 -7.79 -0.30
C THR A 121 -0.61 -9.23 -0.44
N PHE A 122 -0.05 -10.14 0.35
CA PHE A 122 -0.20 -11.61 0.24
C PHE A 122 -1.64 -12.15 0.16
N SER A 123 -2.65 -11.37 0.55
CA SER A 123 -4.05 -11.81 0.46
C SER A 123 -4.59 -11.77 -0.98
N VAL A 124 -3.92 -11.07 -1.90
CA VAL A 124 -4.42 -10.78 -3.26
C VAL A 124 -3.38 -11.09 -4.34
N VAL A 125 -2.10 -10.85 -4.06
CA VAL A 125 -0.95 -11.17 -4.94
C VAL A 125 -0.50 -12.60 -4.72
#